data_AF-A0A2S0JLW5-F1
#
_entry.id   AF-A0A2S0JLW5-F1
#
_cell.length_a   1.000
_cell.length_b   1.000
_cell.length_c   1.000
_cell.angle_alpha   90.00
_cell.angle_beta   90.00
_cell.angle_gamma   90.00
#
_symmetry.space_group_name_H-M   'P 1'
#
loop_
_entity.id
_entity.type
_entity.pdbx_description
1 polymer ?
#
loop_
_entity_poly.entity_id
_entity_poly.type
_entity_poly.pdbx_seq_one_letter_code
_entity_poly.pdbx_strand_id
1 'polypeptide(L)'
;MTTVLYKGTEYPINHIQAMRRDLELNAAHELNMIVVNRGNNPAYPYLQEESIIKIKGHEYRIKKVSEKTPYKNISALHTVTDLVGVPFNQKLKGSYTPSELFSMLLNGTGWTAHFDSAGVDASIELVDWGRNNVWKLLLELCNKLRVQFEILPGKILNIKKSLSADYGRQFRYAYNLRDIIKDSTSTDIVTHVIVNFDEELKQTETFVSPTAGNYDRPNYGDIINDERIKTSDAAYKRAKEKFRDIEISYDLDIAELGESYELGETIHTIYEPMNDLSIVTNILKIREEWDGEDLVATSVTVGNYVFKTAEEILQDQIKDTESSVNDNIEKTAEKTTEVIRKEYKLELSETVTDLERNITTNYTAMISLTARELKTEMTQHVTTINNNMGSMEARFNSSISQTATQIRAEVSSEVTTINNNIYNVRQDVSNLSITASSIQSTVTSHSSSINGLNTQMSSAQSSITQMSDQITQKVSYTDYNGSTIVSKINQDPYSVTIDAQKINLNGAVMVNGSIEGATDINVDRDIYMGRMLHFSDMTTIGGSNGTILLDAYQNIEYQGRHHIFYGDVVDFSRVTVTGLNNNSNGISFFQSSNNPKVLVVRKNGSDIGYLSMN
;
A
#
# COMPACT_ATOMS: atom_id res chain seq x y z
N MET A 1 65.61 27.93 34.07
CA MET A 1 66.00 27.39 32.76
C MET A 1 66.83 26.14 32.98
N THR A 2 66.52 25.06 32.26
CA THR A 2 67.20 23.76 32.37
C THR A 2 68.25 23.64 31.28
N THR A 3 69.51 23.36 31.65
CA THR A 3 70.66 23.41 30.73
C THR A 3 71.57 22.21 30.91
N VAL A 4 72.33 21.85 29.87
CA VAL A 4 73.48 20.95 30.00
C VAL A 4 74.78 21.73 29.90
N LEU A 5 75.71 21.47 30.82
CA LEU A 5 77.06 22.01 30.82
C LEU A 5 77.96 21.09 29.99
N TYR A 6 78.49 21.63 28.89
CA TYR A 6 79.43 20.93 28.03
C TYR A 6 80.65 21.82 27.76
N LYS A 7 81.84 21.33 28.13
CA LYS A 7 83.12 22.05 27.99
C LYS A 7 83.10 23.49 28.54
N GLY A 8 82.40 23.73 29.64
CA GLY A 8 82.33 25.05 30.29
C GLY A 8 81.27 26.00 29.70
N THR A 9 80.51 25.58 28.69
CA THR A 9 79.38 26.35 28.13
C THR A 9 78.07 25.66 28.46
N GLU A 10 77.05 26.44 28.84
CA GLU A 10 75.71 25.95 29.13
C GLU A 10 74.83 26.02 27.87
N TYR A 11 74.18 24.91 27.54
CA TYR A 11 73.25 24.81 26.42
C TYR A 11 71.84 24.55 26.93
N PRO A 12 70.81 25.28 26.47
CA PRO A 12 69.43 25.07 26.91
C PRO A 12 68.90 23.73 26.40
N ILE A 13 68.29 22.98 27.31
CA ILE A 13 67.61 21.71 26.99
C ILE A 13 66.17 22.06 26.62
N ASN A 14 65.87 21.97 25.32
CA ASN A 14 64.53 22.20 24.80
C ASN A 14 63.82 20.86 24.54
N HIS A 15 62.50 20.89 24.31
CA HIS A 15 61.70 19.70 23.97
C HIS A 15 61.84 18.56 25.00
N ILE A 16 61.81 18.92 26.29
CA ILE A 16 61.66 17.97 27.39
C ILE A 16 60.24 17.42 27.30
N GLN A 17 60.11 16.13 27.02
CA GLN A 17 58.81 15.46 26.96
C GLN A 17 58.32 15.08 28.34
N ALA A 18 59.24 14.63 29.20
CA ALA A 18 58.96 14.31 30.58
C ALA A 18 60.25 14.54 31.38
N MET A 19 60.10 15.03 32.61
CA MET A 19 61.20 15.13 33.55
C MET A 19 60.64 14.89 34.94
N ARG A 20 61.39 14.12 35.73
CA ARG A 20 61.07 13.77 37.10
C ARG A 20 62.30 13.97 37.96
N ARG A 21 62.12 14.62 39.10
CA ARG A 21 63.14 14.83 40.11
C ARG A 21 62.68 14.22 41.43
N ASP A 22 63.52 13.38 41.99
CA ASP A 22 63.29 12.76 43.29
C ASP A 22 64.25 13.42 44.29
N LEU A 23 63.72 14.22 45.20
CA LEU A 23 64.43 14.87 46.30
C LEU A 23 64.26 14.00 47.55
N GLU A 24 65.33 13.72 48.28
CA GLU A 24 65.27 12.73 49.37
C GLU A 24 66.16 13.13 50.55
N LEU A 25 65.62 12.88 51.76
CA LEU A 25 66.23 13.23 53.03
C LEU A 25 67.45 12.35 53.31
N ASN A 26 68.58 12.99 53.59
CA ASN A 26 69.90 12.39 53.77
C ASN A 26 70.36 11.47 52.62
N ALA A 27 69.85 11.70 51.42
CA ALA A 27 70.23 10.95 50.24
C ALA A 27 70.60 11.89 49.10
N ALA A 28 71.16 11.33 48.03
CA ALA A 28 71.40 12.08 46.83
C ALA A 28 70.10 12.22 46.03
N HIS A 29 69.87 13.40 45.45
CA HIS A 29 68.70 13.60 44.59
C HIS A 29 68.90 12.91 43.24
N GLU A 30 67.82 12.41 42.66
CA GLU A 30 67.81 11.80 41.34
C GLU A 30 67.06 12.66 40.33
N LEU A 31 67.49 12.58 39.07
CA LEU A 31 66.85 13.25 37.95
C LEU A 31 66.69 12.25 36.80
N ASN A 32 65.45 12.06 36.36
CA ASN A 32 65.11 11.29 35.16
C ASN A 32 64.49 12.23 34.14
N MET A 33 64.88 12.10 32.87
CA MET A 33 64.43 13.01 31.82
C MET A 33 64.29 12.29 30.48
N ILE A 34 63.24 12.61 29.75
CA ILE A 34 63.02 12.20 28.36
C ILE A 34 63.11 13.45 27.49
N VAL A 35 64.10 13.48 26.60
CA VAL A 35 64.32 14.61 25.69
C VAL A 35 64.13 14.14 24.26
N VAL A 36 63.34 14.89 23.48
CA VAL A 36 63.06 14.57 22.09
C VAL A 36 64.02 15.30 21.17
N ASN A 37 64.50 14.59 20.15
CA ASN A 37 65.29 15.14 19.07
C ASN A 37 64.38 15.90 18.09
N ARG A 38 64.25 17.21 18.29
CA ARG A 38 63.54 18.12 17.39
C ARG A 38 64.43 19.29 16.99
N GLY A 39 64.10 19.92 15.87
CA GLY A 39 64.69 21.21 15.50
C GLY A 39 64.54 22.21 16.65
N ASN A 40 65.56 23.03 16.88
CA ASN A 40 65.65 23.95 18.01
C ASN A 40 65.95 23.29 19.39
N ASN A 41 66.70 22.18 19.44
CA ASN A 41 67.26 21.61 20.68
C ASN A 41 68.80 21.60 20.69
N PRO A 42 69.47 22.72 21.03
CA PRO A 42 70.93 22.81 20.94
C PRO A 42 71.67 21.90 21.93
N ALA A 43 71.04 21.49 23.02
CA ALA A 43 71.64 20.62 24.02
C ALA A 43 71.66 19.13 23.63
N TYR A 44 70.78 18.68 22.72
CA TYR A 44 70.56 17.25 22.44
C TYR A 44 71.83 16.42 22.18
N PRO A 45 72.82 16.91 21.41
CA PRO A 45 74.07 16.17 21.16
C PRO A 45 74.94 16.02 22.42
N TYR A 46 74.80 16.93 23.39
CA TYR A 46 75.62 16.97 24.61
C TYR A 46 74.98 16.24 25.79
N LEU A 47 73.78 15.70 25.62
CA LEU A 47 73.14 14.80 26.58
C LEU A 47 73.76 13.39 26.43
N GLN A 48 74.94 13.23 27.04
CA GLN A 48 75.72 12.01 27.08
C GLN A 48 76.18 11.74 28.53
N GLU A 49 76.60 10.51 28.80
CA GLU A 49 77.13 10.09 30.09
C GLU A 49 78.19 11.07 30.62
N GLU A 50 78.21 11.25 31.93
CA GLU A 50 79.08 12.13 32.71
C GLU A 50 78.90 13.65 32.47
N SER A 51 78.03 14.06 31.54
CA SER A 51 77.65 15.47 31.37
C SER A 51 76.82 15.98 32.54
N ILE A 52 76.88 17.29 32.80
CA ILE A 52 76.18 17.89 33.95
C ILE A 52 74.95 18.63 33.48
N ILE A 53 73.78 18.25 33.98
CA ILE A 53 72.52 18.99 33.82
C ILE A 53 72.37 19.95 35.00
N LYS A 54 72.02 21.19 34.72
CA LYS A 54 71.68 22.20 35.73
C LYS A 54 70.20 22.50 35.69
N ILE A 55 69.57 22.44 36.86
CA ILE A 55 68.15 22.74 37.04
C ILE A 55 67.92 23.39 38.41
N LYS A 56 67.24 24.55 38.44
CA LYS A 56 66.98 25.34 39.66
C LYS A 56 68.25 25.54 40.55
N GLY A 57 69.43 25.66 39.94
CA GLY A 57 70.71 25.82 40.64
C GLY A 57 71.34 24.54 41.21
N HIS A 58 70.69 23.38 41.04
CA HIS A 58 71.25 22.07 41.32
C HIS A 58 72.00 21.50 40.11
N GLU A 59 73.03 20.70 40.39
CA GLU A 59 73.85 20.04 39.37
C GLU A 59 73.63 18.53 39.44
N TYR A 60 73.29 17.92 38.31
CA TYR A 60 73.06 16.48 38.16
C TYR A 60 74.00 15.91 37.11
N ARG A 61 74.73 14.86 37.45
CA ARG A 61 75.63 14.16 36.53
C ARG A 61 74.91 13.00 35.87
N ILE A 62 74.88 12.98 34.54
CA ILE A 62 74.27 11.91 33.77
C ILE A 62 75.05 10.61 34.00
N LYS A 63 74.36 9.55 34.43
CA LYS A 63 74.95 8.22 34.65
C LYS A 63 74.52 7.19 33.63
N LYS A 64 73.36 7.40 33.00
CA LYS A 64 72.82 6.50 31.98
C LYS A 64 72.10 7.29 30.90
N VAL A 65 72.39 6.96 29.64
CA VAL A 65 71.61 7.38 28.49
C VAL A 65 71.11 6.15 27.74
N SER A 66 69.81 6.13 27.43
CA SER A 66 69.22 5.17 26.49
C SER A 66 68.64 5.95 25.32
N GLU A 67 69.24 5.75 24.15
CA GLU A 67 68.90 6.49 22.94
C GLU A 67 68.12 5.61 21.97
N LYS A 68 66.97 6.11 21.53
CA LYS A 68 66.19 5.54 20.43
C LYS A 68 65.66 6.67 19.61
N THR A 69 66.10 6.84 18.37
CA THR A 69 65.54 7.86 17.47
C THR A 69 64.01 7.73 17.46
N PRO A 70 63.24 8.73 17.95
CA PRO A 70 63.59 10.17 18.05
C PRO A 70 63.88 10.77 19.46
N TYR A 71 64.20 10.01 20.51
CA TYR A 71 64.38 10.53 21.87
C TYR A 71 65.56 9.90 22.65
N LYS A 72 65.98 10.56 23.73
CA LYS A 72 66.91 10.07 24.74
C LYS A 72 66.23 10.00 26.10
N ASN A 73 66.37 8.86 26.76
CA ASN A 73 66.05 8.67 28.18
C ASN A 73 67.32 8.82 29.00
N ILE A 74 67.29 9.72 29.97
CA ILE A 74 68.45 10.14 30.75
C ILE A 74 68.16 9.87 32.22
N SER A 75 69.09 9.21 32.90
CA SER A 75 69.10 9.11 34.37
C SER A 75 70.39 9.75 34.89
N ALA A 76 70.22 10.68 35.83
CA ALA A 76 71.29 11.49 36.38
C ALA A 76 71.17 11.55 37.91
N LEU A 77 72.31 11.62 38.60
CA LEU A 77 72.39 11.74 40.06
C LEU A 77 72.95 13.10 40.43
N HIS A 78 72.51 13.68 41.55
CA HIS A 78 73.06 14.95 42.03
C HIS A 78 74.58 14.82 42.21
N THR A 79 75.35 15.86 41.86
CA THR A 79 76.83 15.85 41.95
C THR A 79 77.38 15.67 43.38
N VAL A 80 76.53 15.53 44.39
CA VAL A 80 76.95 15.16 45.74
C VAL A 80 77.52 13.75 45.75
N THR A 81 77.02 12.88 44.86
CA THR A 81 77.50 11.51 44.70
C THR A 81 78.93 11.45 44.17
N ASP A 82 79.44 12.53 43.58
CA ASP A 82 80.85 12.59 43.13
C ASP A 82 81.81 12.49 44.33
N LEU A 83 81.34 12.80 45.55
CA LEU A 83 82.07 12.58 46.80
C LEU A 83 82.40 11.10 47.07
N VAL A 84 81.72 10.16 46.40
CA VAL A 84 82.09 8.73 46.41
C VAL A 84 83.47 8.50 45.79
N GLY A 85 83.84 9.30 44.78
CA GLY A 85 85.16 9.24 44.13
C GLY A 85 86.25 9.99 44.91
N VAL A 86 85.91 10.67 46.01
CA VAL A 86 86.85 11.45 46.80
C VAL A 86 87.29 10.65 48.03
N PRO A 87 88.57 10.27 48.14
CA PRO A 87 89.06 9.53 49.29
C PRO A 87 89.34 10.45 50.49
N PHE A 88 88.91 10.05 51.68
CA PHE A 88 89.35 10.62 52.95
C PHE A 88 90.38 9.69 53.60
N ASN A 89 91.67 9.96 53.37
CA ASN A 89 92.76 9.03 53.72
C ASN A 89 93.14 9.03 55.20
N GLN A 90 92.62 9.98 55.98
CA GLN A 90 92.97 10.11 57.40
C GLN A 90 92.16 9.13 58.25
N LYS A 91 92.74 8.70 59.37
CA LYS A 91 92.06 7.91 60.39
C LYS A 91 92.02 8.76 61.66
N LEU A 92 90.81 9.09 62.11
CA LEU A 92 90.57 9.96 63.25
C LEU A 92 90.34 9.12 64.51
N LYS A 93 90.91 9.60 65.61
CA LYS A 93 90.76 9.02 66.94
C LYS A 93 90.70 10.17 67.96
N GLY A 94 89.83 10.04 68.95
CA GLY A 94 89.62 11.04 70.00
C GLY A 94 88.29 11.79 69.85
N SER A 95 88.14 12.85 70.65
CA SER A 95 86.95 13.70 70.69
C SER A 95 87.04 14.84 69.68
N TYR A 96 85.98 15.04 68.89
CA TYR A 96 85.88 16.11 67.88
C TYR A 96 84.52 16.79 67.98
N THR A 97 84.44 18.05 67.57
CA THR A 97 83.13 18.70 67.38
C THR A 97 82.52 18.31 66.02
N PRO A 98 81.19 18.22 65.89
CA PRO A 98 80.53 17.95 64.62
C PRO A 98 80.96 18.91 63.48
N SER A 99 81.06 20.21 63.78
CA SER A 99 81.43 21.24 62.79
C SER A 99 82.84 21.05 62.23
N GLU A 100 83.80 20.68 63.09
CA GLU A 100 85.16 20.36 62.67
C GLU A 100 85.16 19.14 61.74
N LEU A 101 84.41 18.09 62.08
CA LEU A 101 84.36 16.87 61.27
C LEU A 101 83.74 17.12 59.89
N PHE A 102 82.62 17.85 59.80
CA PHE A 102 82.04 18.20 58.49
C PHE A 102 83.00 19.04 57.64
N SER A 103 83.69 20.00 58.25
CA SER A 103 84.68 20.84 57.57
C SER A 103 85.88 20.03 57.09
N MET A 104 86.37 19.08 57.89
CA MET A 104 87.46 18.18 57.53
C MET A 104 87.07 17.24 56.38
N LEU A 105 85.86 16.69 56.41
CA LEU A 105 85.35 15.78 55.37
C LEU A 105 85.22 16.47 54.01
N LEU A 106 84.67 17.68 53.99
CA LEU A 106 84.33 18.38 52.75
C LEU A 106 85.47 19.25 52.20
N ASN A 107 86.59 19.35 52.91
CA ASN A 107 87.72 20.16 52.50
C ASN A 107 88.24 19.77 51.09
N GLY A 108 88.39 20.76 50.20
CA GLY A 108 88.87 20.57 48.84
C GLY A 108 87.89 19.90 47.87
N THR A 109 86.67 19.56 48.32
CA THR A 109 85.66 18.89 47.47
C THR A 109 84.78 19.86 46.68
N GLY A 110 84.80 21.14 47.04
CA GLY A 110 83.89 22.16 46.51
C GLY A 110 82.49 22.13 47.13
N TRP A 111 82.26 21.26 48.12
CA TRP A 111 81.04 21.21 48.94
C TRP A 111 81.26 21.89 50.30
N THR A 112 80.20 22.45 50.86
CA THR A 112 80.21 23.06 52.21
C THR A 112 79.03 22.58 53.05
N ALA A 113 79.22 22.45 54.35
CA ALA A 113 78.16 22.10 55.29
C ALA A 113 77.71 23.33 56.11
N HIS A 114 76.42 23.60 56.12
CA HIS A 114 75.76 24.51 57.04
C HIS A 114 75.18 23.68 58.19
N PHE A 115 75.95 23.56 59.28
CA PHE A 115 75.56 22.72 60.42
C PHE A 115 74.91 23.55 61.54
N ASP A 116 73.72 23.15 61.96
CA ASP A 116 73.05 23.65 63.16
C ASP A 116 73.29 22.71 64.34
N SER A 117 73.96 23.21 65.36
CA SER A 117 74.29 22.45 66.57
C SER A 117 73.12 22.28 67.55
N ALA A 118 71.97 22.91 67.32
CA ALA A 118 70.82 22.82 68.21
C ALA A 118 70.31 21.37 68.35
N GLY A 119 70.27 20.85 69.58
CA GLY A 119 69.76 19.49 69.86
C GLY A 119 70.71 18.35 69.43
N VAL A 120 71.98 18.67 69.18
CA VAL A 120 73.04 17.71 68.83
C VAL A 120 74.13 17.74 69.90
N ASP A 121 74.73 16.58 70.19
CA ASP A 121 75.82 16.48 71.16
C ASP A 121 77.02 17.35 70.73
N ALA A 122 77.57 18.12 71.67
CA ALA A 122 78.64 19.09 71.39
C ALA A 122 79.95 18.44 70.93
N SER A 123 80.17 17.17 71.26
CA SER A 123 81.36 16.43 70.87
C SER A 123 81.04 14.96 70.65
N ILE A 124 81.77 14.33 69.74
CA ILE A 124 81.64 12.91 69.42
C ILE A 124 82.98 12.20 69.59
N GLU A 125 82.96 11.06 70.28
CA GLU A 125 84.16 10.22 70.44
C GLU A 125 84.30 9.28 69.23
N LEU A 126 85.45 9.36 68.56
CA LEU A 126 85.78 8.52 67.41
C LEU A 126 86.86 7.50 67.77
N VAL A 127 86.63 6.24 67.39
CA VAL A 127 87.61 5.17 67.47
C VAL A 127 87.83 4.65 66.07
N ASP A 128 89.03 4.87 65.52
CA ASP A 128 89.44 4.30 64.25
C ASP A 128 88.56 4.69 63.04
N TRP A 129 87.92 5.86 63.08
CA TRP A 129 86.97 6.33 62.07
C TRP A 129 87.66 7.08 60.93
N GLY A 130 87.32 6.78 59.66
CA GLY A 130 87.95 7.39 58.47
C GLY A 130 88.41 6.34 57.45
N ARG A 131 89.35 6.69 56.56
CA ARG A 131 89.86 5.82 55.46
C ARG A 131 88.76 5.24 54.58
N ASN A 132 87.79 6.07 54.21
CA ASN A 132 86.71 5.70 53.31
C ASN A 132 86.45 6.86 52.34
N ASN A 133 85.50 6.72 51.43
CA ASN A 133 85.11 7.87 50.62
C ASN A 133 84.31 8.90 51.44
N VAL A 134 84.41 10.16 51.03
CA VAL A 134 83.81 11.30 51.75
C VAL A 134 82.30 11.14 51.89
N TRP A 135 81.60 10.62 50.87
CA TRP A 135 80.15 10.42 50.93
C TRP A 135 79.73 9.44 52.02
N LYS A 136 80.39 8.28 52.13
CA LYS A 136 80.10 7.29 53.18
C LYS A 136 80.36 7.83 54.57
N LEU A 137 81.49 8.51 54.76
CA LEU A 137 81.82 9.10 56.06
C LEU A 137 80.84 10.20 56.44
N LEU A 138 80.38 11.01 55.47
CA LEU A 138 79.35 12.01 55.71
C LEU A 138 78.06 11.36 56.23
N LEU A 139 77.58 10.31 55.56
CA LEU A 139 76.39 9.56 55.97
C LEU A 139 76.58 8.92 57.35
N GLU A 140 77.70 8.23 57.59
CA GLU A 140 78.02 7.65 58.90
C GLU A 140 78.02 8.71 60.01
N LEU A 141 78.58 9.88 59.74
CA LEU A 141 78.64 10.99 60.69
C LEU A 141 77.23 11.53 60.99
N CYS A 142 76.42 11.76 59.95
CA CYS A 142 75.03 12.19 60.11
C CYS A 142 74.21 11.17 60.94
N ASN A 143 74.40 9.88 60.67
CA ASN A 143 73.75 8.80 61.42
C ASN A 143 74.18 8.76 62.88
N LYS A 144 75.49 8.88 63.13
CA LYS A 144 76.06 8.83 64.47
C LYS A 144 75.63 10.03 65.32
N LEU A 145 75.47 11.20 64.70
CA LEU A 145 74.95 12.42 65.34
C LEU A 145 73.41 12.45 65.39
N ARG A 146 72.75 11.54 64.67
CA ARG A 146 71.29 11.50 64.47
C ARG A 146 70.77 12.85 63.97
N VAL A 147 71.38 13.37 62.91
CA VAL A 147 71.05 14.64 62.25
C VAL A 147 70.62 14.42 60.80
N GLN A 148 69.75 15.28 60.31
CA GLN A 148 69.23 15.26 58.95
C GLN A 148 69.95 16.29 58.08
N PHE A 149 70.05 16.02 56.77
CA PHE A 149 70.54 16.94 55.77
C PHE A 149 69.70 16.97 54.49
N GLU A 150 69.67 18.14 53.89
CA GLU A 150 69.20 18.35 52.51
C GLU A 150 70.31 18.97 51.68
N ILE A 151 70.17 18.84 50.36
CA ILE A 151 71.09 19.43 49.40
C ILE A 151 70.46 20.71 48.88
N LEU A 152 71.13 21.84 49.11
CA LEU A 152 70.73 23.14 48.58
C LEU A 152 71.51 23.47 47.29
N PRO A 153 71.00 24.39 46.43
CA PRO A 153 71.75 24.91 45.30
C PRO A 153 73.14 25.43 45.69
N GLY A 154 74.11 25.29 44.78
CA GLY A 154 75.48 25.80 45.01
C GLY A 154 76.40 24.87 45.82
N LYS A 155 76.09 23.57 45.89
CA LYS A 155 76.90 22.54 46.59
C LYS A 155 76.95 22.73 48.11
N ILE A 156 75.79 23.05 48.68
CA ILE A 156 75.64 23.28 50.12
C ILE A 156 74.83 22.12 50.71
N LEU A 157 75.32 21.54 51.80
CA LEU A 157 74.59 20.60 52.64
C LEU A 157 74.05 21.35 53.85
N ASN A 158 72.74 21.48 53.98
CA ASN A 158 72.11 22.04 55.17
C ASN A 158 71.85 20.91 56.16
N ILE A 159 72.45 20.94 57.34
CA ILE A 159 72.50 19.81 58.30
C ILE A 159 71.98 20.26 59.67
N LYS A 160 70.94 19.62 60.19
CA LYS A 160 70.29 19.98 61.47
C LYS A 160 69.74 18.76 62.20
N LYS A 161 69.35 18.90 63.47
CA LYS A 161 68.67 17.81 64.20
C LYS A 161 67.35 17.38 63.55
N SER A 162 66.56 18.37 63.11
CA SER A 162 65.37 18.22 62.29
C SER A 162 65.39 19.34 61.26
N LEU A 163 65.26 19.04 59.96
CA LEU A 163 65.37 20.06 58.91
C LEU A 163 64.22 21.05 58.94
N SER A 164 63.02 20.53 59.20
CA SER A 164 61.78 21.30 59.15
C SER A 164 60.98 21.11 60.44
N ALA A 165 59.95 21.93 60.58
CA ALA A 165 59.06 21.98 61.74
C ALA A 165 57.71 21.32 61.45
N ASP A 166 56.89 21.18 62.49
CA ASP A 166 55.48 20.81 62.33
C ASP A 166 54.67 22.08 62.01
N TYR A 167 54.18 22.17 60.78
CA TYR A 167 53.30 23.25 60.33
C TYR A 167 51.81 22.91 60.45
N GLY A 168 51.47 21.78 61.09
CA GLY A 168 50.09 21.31 61.27
C GLY A 168 49.40 20.88 59.97
N ARG A 169 50.18 20.64 58.90
CA ARG A 169 49.64 20.23 57.60
C ARG A 169 49.13 18.80 57.65
N GLN A 170 48.08 18.55 56.88
CA GLN A 170 47.39 17.26 56.88
C GLN A 170 47.11 16.78 55.45
N PHE A 171 47.36 15.50 55.19
CA PHE A 171 46.86 14.80 54.01
C PHE A 171 45.65 13.95 54.41
N ARG A 172 44.51 14.20 53.77
CA ARG A 172 43.24 13.53 54.06
C ARG A 172 42.68 12.88 52.82
N TYR A 173 42.25 11.62 52.97
CA TYR A 173 41.49 10.91 51.95
C TYR A 173 40.27 11.73 51.49
N ALA A 174 40.01 11.73 50.18
CA ALA A 174 38.94 12.47 49.51
C ALA A 174 39.03 14.01 49.61
N TYR A 175 40.15 14.57 50.09
CA TYR A 175 40.42 16.02 50.04
C TYR A 175 41.65 16.33 49.19
N ASN A 176 42.84 16.09 49.71
CA ASN A 176 44.12 16.44 49.07
C ASN A 176 45.04 15.24 48.82
N LEU A 177 44.62 14.03 49.20
CA LEU A 177 45.30 12.77 48.93
C LEU A 177 44.52 11.99 47.86
N ARG A 178 45.13 11.70 46.72
CA ARG A 178 44.54 10.89 45.63
C ARG A 178 44.62 9.41 45.97
N ASP A 179 45.80 8.95 46.33
CA ASP A 179 46.08 7.56 46.60
C ASP A 179 47.20 7.43 47.66
N ILE A 180 47.25 6.28 48.31
CA ILE A 180 48.29 5.92 49.27
C ILE A 180 48.74 4.49 49.01
N ILE A 181 50.05 4.33 48.84
CA ILE A 181 50.68 3.03 48.80
C ILE A 181 51.42 2.84 50.12
N LYS A 182 51.03 1.81 50.86
CA LYS A 182 51.77 1.37 52.04
C LYS A 182 52.78 0.31 51.61
N ASP A 183 54.04 0.66 51.73
CA ASP A 183 55.14 -0.30 51.63
C ASP A 183 55.62 -0.66 53.03
N SER A 184 55.74 -1.96 53.27
CA SER A 184 56.27 -2.46 54.53
C SER A 184 57.28 -3.56 54.26
N THR A 185 58.51 -3.33 54.71
CA THR A 185 59.61 -4.27 54.54
C THR A 185 59.99 -4.87 55.87
N SER A 186 60.01 -6.21 55.92
CA SER A 186 60.40 -6.97 57.12
C SER A 186 61.66 -7.81 56.89
N THR A 187 62.48 -7.48 55.88
CA THR A 187 63.66 -8.29 55.52
C THR A 187 64.65 -8.37 56.67
N ASP A 188 64.77 -7.28 57.43
CA ASP A 188 65.78 -7.12 58.49
C ASP A 188 65.13 -6.83 59.85
N ILE A 189 63.89 -7.31 60.04
CA ILE A 189 63.18 -7.16 61.30
C ILE A 189 63.87 -7.95 62.40
N VAL A 190 64.19 -7.27 63.49
CA VAL A 190 64.79 -7.84 64.69
C VAL A 190 63.92 -7.43 65.85
N THR A 191 63.09 -8.34 66.35
CA THR A 191 62.21 -8.09 67.49
C THR A 191 62.83 -8.50 68.82
N HIS A 192 63.89 -9.31 68.80
CA HIS A 192 64.59 -9.78 69.98
C HIS A 192 66.10 -9.61 69.80
N VAL A 193 66.76 -8.86 70.69
CA VAL A 193 68.21 -8.67 70.69
C VAL A 193 68.78 -9.20 71.98
N ILE A 194 69.71 -10.15 71.88
CA ILE A 194 70.36 -10.78 73.02
C ILE A 194 71.77 -10.21 73.13
N VAL A 195 72.11 -9.72 74.32
CA VAL A 195 73.45 -9.25 74.65
C VAL A 195 74.00 -10.13 75.77
N ASN A 196 75.08 -10.85 75.49
CA ASN A 196 75.89 -11.47 76.52
C ASN A 196 76.97 -10.49 76.97
N PHE A 197 77.07 -10.27 78.27
CA PHE A 197 77.94 -9.28 78.88
C PHE A 197 78.61 -9.86 80.13
N ASP A 198 79.49 -9.07 80.76
CA ASP A 198 80.48 -9.49 81.76
C ASP A 198 81.74 -10.16 81.15
N GLU A 199 82.83 -10.27 81.92
CA GLU A 199 84.16 -10.74 81.44
C GLU A 199 84.12 -12.14 80.84
N GLU A 200 83.27 -13.00 81.39
CA GLU A 200 83.12 -14.38 80.95
C GLU A 200 81.92 -14.58 80.00
N LEU A 201 81.20 -13.51 79.64
CA LEU A 201 79.99 -13.52 78.79
C LEU A 201 78.87 -14.44 79.31
N LYS A 202 78.84 -14.67 80.63
CA LYS A 202 77.88 -15.59 81.28
C LYS A 202 76.56 -14.94 81.63
N GLN A 203 76.49 -13.62 81.66
CA GLN A 203 75.25 -12.89 81.92
C GLN A 203 74.62 -12.47 80.60
N THR A 204 73.29 -12.59 80.51
CA THR A 204 72.54 -12.35 79.28
C THR A 204 71.38 -11.41 79.56
N GLU A 205 71.28 -10.34 78.77
CA GLU A 205 70.09 -9.49 78.71
C GLU A 205 69.42 -9.61 77.35
N THR A 206 68.09 -9.61 77.33
CA THR A 206 67.31 -9.68 76.10
C THR A 206 66.36 -8.49 76.02
N PHE A 207 66.54 -7.67 74.99
CA PHE A 207 65.52 -6.70 74.61
C PHE A 207 64.46 -7.38 73.75
N VAL A 208 63.19 -7.21 74.11
CA VAL A 208 62.03 -7.65 73.32
C VAL A 208 61.26 -6.41 72.87
N SER A 209 61.03 -6.31 71.57
CA SER A 209 60.25 -5.22 70.98
C SER A 209 58.81 -5.22 71.52
N PRO A 210 58.23 -4.05 71.82
CA PRO A 210 56.80 -3.92 72.10
C PRO A 210 55.90 -4.45 70.97
N THR A 211 56.39 -4.44 69.73
CA THR A 211 55.68 -4.95 68.55
C THR A 211 55.91 -6.44 68.30
N ALA A 212 56.74 -7.11 69.10
CA ALA A 212 57.10 -8.52 68.90
C ALA A 212 55.87 -9.45 68.84
N GLY A 213 54.81 -9.14 69.60
CA GLY A 213 53.57 -9.90 69.63
C GLY A 213 52.68 -9.73 68.39
N ASN A 214 52.98 -8.79 67.50
CA ASN A 214 52.28 -8.61 66.23
C ASN A 214 52.75 -9.62 65.16
N TYR A 215 53.74 -10.45 65.47
CA TYR A 215 54.33 -11.42 64.55
C TYR A 215 54.12 -12.84 65.05
N ASP A 216 53.86 -13.75 64.12
CA ASP A 216 53.62 -15.17 64.42
C ASP A 216 54.85 -15.89 64.98
N ARG A 217 56.03 -15.26 64.91
CA ARG A 217 57.27 -15.81 65.49
C ARG A 217 58.20 -14.71 66.03
N PRO A 218 59.04 -15.03 67.02
CA PRO A 218 60.17 -14.18 67.42
C PRO A 218 61.20 -14.06 66.29
N ASN A 219 61.63 -12.84 65.97
CA ASN A 219 62.72 -12.59 65.03
C ASN A 219 63.94 -12.12 65.83
N TYR A 220 64.94 -12.99 65.94
CA TYR A 220 66.16 -12.71 66.70
C TYR A 220 67.20 -12.05 65.80
N GLY A 221 67.85 -11.01 66.32
CA GLY A 221 69.06 -10.46 65.73
C GLY A 221 70.29 -11.22 66.18
N ASP A 222 71.45 -10.81 65.68
CA ASP A 222 72.73 -11.38 66.09
C ASP A 222 72.96 -11.23 67.59
N ILE A 223 73.49 -12.28 68.21
CA ILE A 223 73.88 -12.25 69.62
C ILE A 223 75.11 -11.36 69.75
N ILE A 224 75.00 -10.31 70.56
CA ILE A 224 76.08 -9.38 70.80
C ILE A 224 76.84 -9.86 72.03
N ASN A 225 78.11 -10.20 71.85
CA ASN A 225 79.01 -10.52 72.96
C ASN A 225 79.90 -9.29 73.23
N ASP A 226 79.74 -8.63 74.39
CA ASP A 226 80.55 -7.46 74.76
C ASP A 226 81.04 -7.55 76.21
N GLU A 227 82.29 -8.03 76.37
CA GLU A 227 82.99 -8.22 77.65
C GLU A 227 83.25 -6.90 78.42
N ARG A 228 83.10 -5.75 77.75
CA ARG A 228 83.29 -4.42 78.34
C ARG A 228 82.06 -3.94 79.10
N ILE A 229 80.88 -4.47 78.78
CA ILE A 229 79.64 -4.10 79.46
C ILE A 229 79.56 -4.86 80.78
N LYS A 230 79.45 -4.14 81.89
CA LYS A 230 79.44 -4.72 83.25
C LYS A 230 78.09 -4.66 83.94
N THR A 231 77.11 -3.98 83.36
CA THR A 231 75.80 -3.75 83.98
C THR A 231 74.68 -4.11 83.03
N SER A 232 73.61 -4.67 83.58
CA SER A 232 72.39 -5.03 82.86
C SER A 232 71.76 -3.81 82.15
N ASP A 233 71.72 -2.63 82.78
CA ASP A 233 71.13 -1.42 82.16
C ASP A 233 71.89 -0.95 80.89
N ALA A 234 73.23 -1.03 80.90
CA ALA A 234 74.03 -0.70 79.72
C ALA A 234 73.89 -1.76 78.62
N ALA A 235 73.80 -3.04 78.98
CA ALA A 235 73.52 -4.12 78.05
C ALA A 235 72.13 -3.96 77.41
N TYR A 236 71.12 -3.61 78.21
CA TYR A 236 69.75 -3.35 77.74
C TYR A 236 69.67 -2.13 76.82
N LYS A 237 70.33 -1.02 77.14
CA LYS A 237 70.44 0.14 76.24
C LYS A 237 71.12 -0.22 74.93
N ARG A 238 72.18 -1.03 74.99
CA ARG A 238 72.90 -1.51 73.80
C ARG A 238 72.03 -2.43 72.94
N ALA A 239 71.26 -3.31 73.57
CA ALA A 239 70.29 -4.18 72.89
C ALA A 239 69.20 -3.36 72.21
N LYS A 240 68.68 -2.34 72.91
CA LYS A 240 67.63 -1.43 72.41
C LYS A 240 68.10 -0.59 71.21
N GLU A 241 69.38 -0.20 71.14
CA GLU A 241 69.95 0.51 69.98
C GLU A 241 70.05 -0.35 68.72
N LYS A 242 70.04 -1.68 68.88
CA LYS A 242 70.25 -2.64 67.80
C LYS A 242 68.96 -3.33 67.34
N PHE A 243 67.86 -3.10 68.05
CA PHE A 243 66.53 -3.49 67.61
C PHE A 243 66.14 -2.75 66.32
N ARG A 244 65.45 -3.45 65.43
CA ARG A 244 64.91 -2.91 64.17
C ARG A 244 63.49 -3.42 63.99
N ASP A 245 62.53 -2.51 63.99
CA ASP A 245 61.14 -2.86 63.68
C ASP A 245 60.91 -2.96 62.18
N ILE A 246 59.71 -3.37 61.78
CA ILE A 246 59.28 -3.26 60.38
C ILE A 246 59.44 -1.81 59.91
N GLU A 247 60.13 -1.67 58.79
CA GLU A 247 60.19 -0.41 58.06
C GLU A 247 58.85 -0.22 57.36
N ILE A 248 58.15 0.86 57.72
CA ILE A 248 56.89 1.22 57.10
C ILE A 248 57.07 2.60 56.47
N SER A 249 56.93 2.64 55.16
CA SER A 249 56.85 3.87 54.36
C SER A 249 55.49 3.97 53.71
N TYR A 250 55.02 5.20 53.53
CA TYR A 250 53.79 5.50 52.83
C TYR A 250 54.10 6.44 51.69
N ASP A 251 53.91 5.96 50.47
CA ASP A 251 53.95 6.79 49.27
C ASP A 251 52.57 7.43 49.09
N LEU A 252 52.52 8.76 49.23
CA LEU A 252 51.32 9.57 49.14
C LEU A 252 51.25 10.24 47.77
N ASP A 253 50.25 9.89 46.95
CA ASP A 253 49.93 10.57 45.70
C ASP A 253 49.00 11.76 45.99
N ILE A 254 49.45 12.98 45.69
CA ILE A 254 48.79 14.20 46.19
C ILE A 254 48.01 14.87 45.05
N ALA A 255 46.80 15.36 45.37
CA ALA A 255 45.88 15.87 44.36
C ALA A 255 46.18 17.28 43.85
N GLU A 256 46.54 18.17 44.77
CA GLU A 256 46.91 19.56 44.50
C GLU A 256 47.95 19.97 45.56
N LEU A 257 49.14 20.36 45.11
CA LEU A 257 50.09 21.06 45.97
C LEU A 257 49.90 22.56 45.80
N GLY A 258 49.36 23.21 46.84
CA GLY A 258 49.64 24.61 47.12
C GLY A 258 51.09 24.81 47.58
N GLU A 259 51.53 26.07 47.72
CA GLU A 259 52.94 26.46 47.83
C GLU A 259 53.81 25.64 48.82
N SER A 260 54.95 25.17 48.28
CA SER A 260 56.16 24.58 48.88
C SER A 260 55.97 23.60 50.05
N TYR A 261 56.31 22.34 49.80
CA TYR A 261 56.56 21.31 50.81
C TYR A 261 58.06 21.11 50.91
N GLU A 262 58.55 20.81 52.12
CA GLU A 262 59.98 20.72 52.39
C GLU A 262 60.35 19.34 52.94
N LEU A 263 61.57 18.90 52.65
CA LEU A 263 62.10 17.66 53.21
C LEU A 263 62.18 17.77 54.73
N GLY A 264 61.76 16.72 55.43
CA GLY A 264 61.71 16.67 56.90
C GLY A 264 60.50 17.35 57.54
N GLU A 265 59.57 17.94 56.76
CA GLU A 265 58.32 18.49 57.29
C GLU A 265 57.45 17.40 57.92
N THR A 266 56.90 17.65 59.10
CA THR A 266 55.97 16.73 59.77
C THR A 266 54.58 16.87 59.17
N ILE A 267 53.98 15.76 58.74
CA ILE A 267 52.64 15.73 58.15
C ILE A 267 51.74 14.73 58.89
N HIS A 268 50.50 15.14 59.16
CA HIS A 268 49.45 14.25 59.65
C HIS A 268 48.68 13.65 58.48
N THR A 269 48.83 12.35 58.25
CA THR A 269 48.11 11.60 57.21
C THR A 269 46.92 10.87 57.82
N ILE A 270 45.73 11.13 57.29
CA ILE A 270 44.47 10.50 57.69
C ILE A 270 43.87 9.82 56.44
N TYR A 271 43.72 8.50 56.51
CA TYR A 271 43.21 7.69 55.40
C TYR A 271 42.26 6.61 55.91
N GLU A 272 40.96 6.94 55.90
CA GLU A 272 39.88 6.08 56.38
C GLU A 272 39.83 4.70 55.68
N PRO A 273 40.03 4.58 54.35
CA PRO A 273 39.88 3.28 53.67
C PRO A 273 40.89 2.21 54.08
N MET A 274 42.03 2.59 54.69
CA MET A 274 43.04 1.65 55.14
C MET A 274 42.98 1.47 56.66
N ASN A 275 41.83 0.97 57.14
CA ASN A 275 41.55 0.69 58.54
C ASN A 275 41.68 1.93 59.45
N ASP A 276 41.07 3.04 59.04
CA ASP A 276 41.08 4.32 59.77
C ASP A 276 42.50 4.80 60.11
N LEU A 277 43.42 4.71 59.13
CA LEU A 277 44.80 5.11 59.31
C LEU A 277 44.88 6.57 59.72
N SER A 278 45.53 6.85 60.85
CA SER A 278 45.89 8.20 61.29
C SER A 278 47.32 8.19 61.81
N ILE A 279 48.25 8.75 61.04
CA ILE A 279 49.68 8.73 61.35
C ILE A 279 50.30 10.12 61.23
N VAL A 280 51.26 10.44 62.10
CA VAL A 280 52.04 11.68 62.04
C VAL A 280 53.47 11.30 61.72
N THR A 281 53.95 11.67 60.53
CA THR A 281 55.24 11.22 59.98
C THR A 281 55.89 12.32 59.16
N ASN A 282 57.22 12.27 59.00
CA ASN A 282 57.96 13.29 58.28
C ASN A 282 58.02 12.97 56.78
N ILE A 283 58.11 14.00 55.94
CA ILE A 283 58.40 13.87 54.51
C ILE A 283 59.85 13.42 54.33
N LEU A 284 60.01 12.24 53.77
CA LEU A 284 61.32 11.63 53.50
C LEU A 284 61.76 11.86 52.06
N LYS A 285 60.79 11.90 51.15
CA LYS A 285 61.04 12.07 49.72
C LYS A 285 59.96 12.95 49.10
N ILE A 286 60.36 13.83 48.19
CA ILE A 286 59.47 14.62 47.35
C ILE A 286 59.77 14.26 45.91
N ARG A 287 58.75 13.80 45.19
CA ARG A 287 58.80 13.63 43.75
C ARG A 287 58.20 14.84 43.09
N GLU A 288 58.95 15.41 42.17
CA GLU A 288 58.49 16.47 41.30
C GLU A 288 58.49 15.98 39.86
N GLU A 289 57.45 16.36 39.12
CA GLU A 289 57.32 16.08 37.70
C GLU A 289 57.13 17.36 36.93
N TRP A 290 57.50 17.31 35.66
CA TRP A 290 57.42 18.43 34.73
C TRP A 290 56.00 18.57 34.19
N ASP A 291 55.37 19.71 34.45
CA ASP A 291 54.01 20.02 33.98
C ASP A 291 53.96 20.64 32.57
N GLY A 292 55.13 20.99 32.02
CA GLY A 292 55.26 21.72 30.76
C GLY A 292 56.00 23.05 30.91
N GLU A 293 55.97 23.66 32.09
CA GLU A 293 56.59 24.95 32.40
C GLU A 293 57.60 24.87 33.55
N ASP A 294 57.30 24.14 34.62
CA ASP A 294 58.18 23.95 35.76
C ASP A 294 58.10 22.55 36.39
N LEU A 295 59.04 22.24 37.27
CA LEU A 295 58.94 21.09 38.17
C LEU A 295 57.97 21.40 39.31
N VAL A 296 56.87 20.66 39.35
CA VAL A 296 55.86 20.70 40.41
C VAL A 296 55.90 19.39 41.18
N ALA A 297 55.78 19.46 42.50
CA ALA A 297 55.66 18.26 43.30
C ALA A 297 54.38 17.50 42.91
N THR A 298 54.45 16.18 42.82
CA THR A 298 53.31 15.31 42.45
C THR A 298 53.07 14.21 43.47
N SER A 299 54.12 13.75 44.17
CA SER A 299 53.97 12.79 45.26
C SER A 299 54.99 13.05 46.37
N VAL A 300 54.67 12.63 47.59
CA VAL A 300 55.62 12.62 48.71
C VAL A 300 55.63 11.25 49.38
N THR A 301 56.80 10.80 49.80
CA THR A 301 56.93 9.62 50.66
C THR A 301 57.07 10.10 52.10
N VAL A 302 56.19 9.63 52.98
CA VAL A 302 56.26 9.88 54.42
C VAL A 302 56.53 8.59 55.18
N GLY A 303 57.24 8.67 56.30
CA GLY A 303 57.52 7.48 57.10
C GLY A 303 58.35 7.75 58.34
N ASN A 304 58.63 6.69 59.09
CA ASN A 304 59.58 6.75 60.20
C ASN A 304 60.99 6.62 59.63
N TYR A 305 61.75 7.71 59.70
CA TYR A 305 63.13 7.72 59.21
C TYR A 305 64.02 6.86 60.12
N VAL A 306 64.61 5.80 59.57
CA VAL A 306 65.76 5.11 60.16
C VAL A 306 66.98 5.43 59.30
N PHE A 307 68.04 5.93 59.93
CA PHE A 307 69.31 6.18 59.28
C PHE A 307 69.86 4.89 58.66
N LYS A 308 69.90 4.81 57.32
CA LYS A 308 70.62 3.74 56.63
C LYS A 308 72.12 3.95 56.87
N THR A 309 72.76 3.04 57.60
CA THR A 309 74.23 3.04 57.82
C THR A 309 74.98 3.00 56.49
N ALA A 310 76.24 3.46 56.40
CA ALA A 310 77.01 3.29 55.16
C ALA A 310 77.17 1.81 54.77
N GLU A 311 77.08 0.88 55.72
CA GLU A 311 76.98 -0.57 55.49
C GLU A 311 75.61 -0.99 54.94
N GLU A 312 74.51 -0.33 55.31
CA GLU A 312 73.15 -0.53 54.75
C GLU A 312 72.90 0.23 53.46
N ILE A 313 73.58 1.35 53.21
CA ILE A 313 73.64 2.02 51.92
C ILE A 313 74.59 1.25 51.01
N LEU A 314 75.61 0.60 51.56
CA LEU A 314 76.42 -0.39 50.84
C LEU A 314 75.70 -1.71 50.69
N GLN A 315 74.86 -2.16 51.61
CA GLN A 315 74.07 -3.37 51.49
C GLN A 315 72.82 -3.12 50.69
N ASP A 316 72.24 -1.93 50.64
CA ASP A 316 71.26 -1.53 49.62
C ASP A 316 71.99 -1.20 48.32
N GLN A 317 73.25 -0.75 48.28
CA GLN A 317 74.02 -0.73 47.04
C GLN A 317 74.57 -2.11 46.69
N ILE A 318 74.68 -3.08 47.58
CA ILE A 318 75.11 -4.47 47.34
C ILE A 318 73.87 -5.36 47.18
N LYS A 319 72.67 -4.94 47.60
CA LYS A 319 71.35 -5.53 47.36
C LYS A 319 70.64 -4.82 46.24
N ASP A 320 71.02 -3.60 45.87
CA ASP A 320 70.79 -2.96 44.57
C ASP A 320 71.96 -3.25 43.64
N THR A 321 73.13 -3.72 44.09
CA THR A 321 74.14 -4.36 43.20
C THR A 321 74.00 -5.87 43.26
N GLU A 322 73.23 -6.50 44.13
CA GLU A 322 72.81 -7.91 44.08
C GLU A 322 71.38 -7.98 43.59
N SER A 323 70.60 -6.90 43.58
CA SER A 323 69.38 -6.74 42.78
C SER A 323 69.69 -5.93 41.53
N SER A 324 70.85 -5.32 41.35
CA SER A 324 71.37 -4.96 40.00
C SER A 324 72.33 -6.01 39.52
N VAL A 325 72.93 -6.90 40.32
CA VAL A 325 73.61 -8.10 39.83
C VAL A 325 72.64 -9.26 39.81
N ASN A 326 71.61 -9.37 40.65
CA ASN A 326 70.45 -10.22 40.34
C ASN A 326 69.56 -9.55 39.33
N ASP A 327 69.25 -8.25 39.29
CA ASP A 327 68.65 -7.67 38.07
C ASP A 327 69.65 -7.63 36.92
N ASN A 328 70.97 -7.75 37.04
CA ASN A 328 71.84 -7.89 35.85
C ASN A 328 72.13 -9.35 35.59
N ILE A 329 71.89 -10.31 36.47
CA ILE A 329 71.90 -11.76 36.24
C ILE A 329 70.51 -12.20 35.85
N GLU A 330 69.46 -11.45 36.18
CA GLU A 330 68.06 -11.56 35.81
C GLU A 330 67.78 -10.62 34.66
N LYS A 331 68.45 -9.47 34.44
CA LYS A 331 68.51 -8.77 33.13
C LYS A 331 69.62 -9.32 32.25
N THR A 332 70.57 -10.14 32.72
CA THR A 332 71.45 -10.95 31.86
C THR A 332 70.91 -12.35 31.68
N ALA A 333 70.11 -12.92 32.58
CA ALA A 333 69.30 -14.12 32.32
C ALA A 333 67.98 -13.75 31.68
N GLU A 334 67.46 -12.52 31.77
CA GLU A 334 66.39 -11.95 30.95
C GLU A 334 66.99 -11.25 29.75
N LYS A 335 68.26 -10.84 29.66
CA LYS A 335 68.90 -10.56 28.35
C LYS A 335 69.36 -11.82 27.69
N THR A 336 69.71 -12.89 28.40
CA THR A 336 70.06 -14.17 27.78
C THR A 336 68.78 -14.95 27.53
N THR A 337 67.75 -14.84 28.38
CA THR A 337 66.39 -15.31 28.08
C THR A 337 65.67 -14.33 27.18
N GLU A 338 65.93 -13.01 27.12
CA GLU A 338 65.41 -12.14 26.04
C GLU A 338 66.20 -12.42 24.79
N VAL A 339 67.53 -12.49 24.78
CA VAL A 339 68.32 -12.83 23.59
C VAL A 339 67.96 -14.23 23.13
N ILE A 340 67.76 -15.21 24.00
CA ILE A 340 67.20 -16.53 23.62
C ILE A 340 65.72 -16.38 23.26
N ARG A 341 64.87 -15.60 23.94
CA ARG A 341 63.44 -15.29 23.59
C ARG A 341 63.35 -14.11 22.63
N LYS A 342 64.39 -13.82 21.87
CA LYS A 342 64.53 -12.78 20.84
C LYS A 342 65.34 -13.40 19.73
N GLU A 343 66.14 -14.42 19.93
CA GLU A 343 66.64 -15.35 18.93
C GLU A 343 65.55 -16.38 18.69
N TYR A 344 65.09 -17.16 19.67
CA TYR A 344 63.85 -17.94 19.55
C TYR A 344 62.64 -17.07 19.24
N LYS A 345 62.51 -15.82 19.68
CA LYS A 345 61.36 -14.99 19.23
C LYS A 345 61.63 -14.30 17.91
N LEU A 346 62.86 -14.07 17.45
CA LEU A 346 63.13 -13.58 16.10
C LEU A 346 63.07 -14.75 15.11
N GLU A 347 63.56 -15.92 15.45
CA GLU A 347 63.46 -17.19 14.71
C GLU A 347 62.03 -17.74 14.76
N LEU A 348 61.33 -17.68 15.91
CA LEU A 348 59.88 -17.93 15.98
C LEU A 348 59.10 -16.81 15.30
N SER A 349 59.52 -15.55 15.36
CA SER A 349 58.85 -14.46 14.62
C SER A 349 59.12 -14.57 13.13
N GLU A 350 60.29 -15.00 12.69
CA GLU A 350 60.65 -15.19 11.28
C GLU A 350 59.94 -16.43 10.76
N THR A 351 59.96 -17.55 11.49
CA THR A 351 59.17 -18.74 11.14
C THR A 351 57.67 -18.50 11.26
N VAL A 352 57.17 -17.73 12.23
CA VAL A 352 55.76 -17.33 12.31
C VAL A 352 55.44 -16.35 11.20
N THR A 353 56.31 -15.40 10.86
CA THR A 353 56.10 -14.48 9.73
C THR A 353 56.14 -15.23 8.40
N ASP A 354 57.02 -16.21 8.25
CA ASP A 354 57.10 -17.07 7.06
C ASP A 354 55.94 -18.04 7.02
N LEU A 355 55.50 -18.59 8.16
CA LEU A 355 54.29 -19.39 8.27
C LEU A 355 53.06 -18.54 7.99
N GLU A 356 52.94 -17.33 8.55
CA GLU A 356 51.87 -16.37 8.30
C GLU A 356 51.89 -15.93 6.85
N ARG A 357 53.06 -15.72 6.25
CA ARG A 357 53.20 -15.39 4.83
C ARG A 357 52.83 -16.58 3.96
N ASN A 358 53.23 -17.79 4.31
CA ASN A 358 52.90 -19.01 3.58
C ASN A 358 51.42 -19.36 3.73
N ILE A 359 50.85 -19.25 4.93
CA ILE A 359 49.42 -19.36 5.25
C ILE A 359 48.69 -18.29 4.46
N THR A 360 49.03 -17.02 4.61
CA THR A 360 48.40 -15.91 3.89
C THR A 360 48.50 -16.12 2.38
N THR A 361 49.65 -16.52 1.84
CA THR A 361 49.83 -16.77 0.40
C THR A 361 49.01 -17.96 -0.06
N ASN A 362 49.04 -19.08 0.66
CA ASN A 362 48.30 -20.30 0.33
C ASN A 362 46.79 -20.09 0.47
N TYR A 363 46.32 -19.49 1.56
CA TYR A 363 44.92 -19.14 1.76
C TYR A 363 44.48 -18.05 0.79
N THR A 364 45.29 -17.04 0.49
CA THR A 364 44.95 -16.03 -0.54
C THR A 364 44.88 -16.67 -1.92
N ALA A 365 45.80 -17.57 -2.26
CA ALA A 365 45.78 -18.31 -3.51
C ALA A 365 44.56 -19.25 -3.58
N MET A 366 44.25 -19.98 -2.51
CA MET A 366 43.09 -20.86 -2.41
C MET A 366 41.79 -20.06 -2.47
N ILE A 367 41.66 -18.97 -1.72
CA ILE A 367 40.52 -18.05 -1.79
C ILE A 367 40.39 -17.47 -3.19
N SER A 368 41.50 -17.08 -3.84
CA SER A 368 41.47 -16.55 -5.21
C SER A 368 41.07 -17.62 -6.23
N LEU A 369 41.54 -18.85 -6.07
CA LEU A 369 41.15 -20.02 -6.86
C LEU A 369 39.67 -20.33 -6.67
N THR A 370 39.20 -20.47 -5.44
CA THR A 370 37.79 -20.71 -5.10
C THR A 370 36.91 -19.56 -5.57
N ALA A 371 37.34 -18.30 -5.42
CA ALA A 371 36.62 -17.14 -5.95
C ALA A 371 36.55 -17.17 -7.47
N ARG A 372 37.61 -17.62 -8.16
CA ARG A 372 37.62 -17.80 -9.62
C ARG A 372 36.72 -18.96 -10.05
N GLU A 373 36.72 -20.06 -9.32
CA GLU A 373 35.83 -21.21 -9.55
C GLU A 373 34.38 -20.80 -9.35
N LEU A 374 34.04 -20.19 -8.21
CA LEU A 374 32.71 -19.64 -7.95
C LEU A 374 32.30 -18.64 -9.02
N LYS A 375 33.18 -17.72 -9.43
CA LYS A 375 32.90 -16.78 -10.52
C LYS A 375 32.63 -17.52 -11.83
N THR A 376 33.38 -18.58 -12.12
CA THR A 376 33.21 -19.40 -13.34
C THR A 376 31.88 -20.14 -13.31
N GLU A 377 31.57 -20.83 -12.21
CA GLU A 377 30.29 -21.51 -11.99
C GLU A 377 29.11 -20.54 -12.06
N MET A 378 29.20 -19.39 -11.37
CA MET A 378 28.19 -18.35 -11.45
C MET A 378 28.01 -17.83 -12.88
N THR A 379 29.10 -17.62 -13.62
CA THR A 379 29.02 -17.19 -15.02
C THR A 379 28.36 -18.26 -15.89
N GLN A 380 28.66 -19.54 -15.67
CA GLN A 380 28.02 -20.66 -16.36
C GLN A 380 26.54 -20.79 -15.99
N HIS A 381 26.18 -20.62 -14.72
CA HIS A 381 24.79 -20.60 -14.27
C HIS A 381 24.02 -19.45 -14.89
N VAL A 382 24.57 -18.23 -14.87
CA VAL A 382 23.97 -17.06 -15.54
C VAL A 382 23.80 -17.31 -17.04
N THR A 383 24.80 -17.90 -17.69
CA THR A 383 24.71 -18.26 -19.11
C THR A 383 23.61 -19.29 -19.36
N THR A 384 23.51 -20.32 -18.53
CA THR A 384 22.45 -21.34 -18.60
C THR A 384 21.07 -20.72 -18.38
N ILE A 385 20.92 -19.86 -17.38
CA ILE A 385 19.67 -19.14 -17.10
C ILE A 385 19.28 -18.28 -18.30
N ASN A 386 20.21 -17.51 -18.87
CA ASN A 386 19.95 -16.68 -20.04
C ASN A 386 19.53 -17.51 -21.26
N ASN A 387 20.19 -18.64 -21.50
CA ASN A 387 19.85 -19.55 -22.60
C ASN A 387 18.46 -20.18 -22.38
N ASN A 388 18.14 -20.60 -21.15
CA ASN A 388 16.83 -21.14 -20.80
C ASN A 388 15.73 -20.07 -20.96
N MET A 389 16.00 -18.84 -20.50
CA MET A 389 15.08 -17.72 -20.62
C MET A 389 14.82 -17.36 -22.09
N GLY A 390 15.87 -17.28 -22.92
CA GLY A 390 15.74 -17.06 -24.37
C GLY A 390 14.98 -18.20 -25.06
N SER A 391 15.22 -19.45 -24.66
CA SER A 391 14.48 -20.60 -25.18
C SER A 391 13.00 -20.58 -24.75
N MET A 392 12.71 -20.16 -23.52
CA MET A 392 11.35 -19.97 -23.03
C MET A 392 10.63 -18.85 -23.79
N GLU A 393 11.30 -17.71 -24.01
CA GLU A 393 10.78 -16.60 -24.79
C GLU A 393 10.45 -17.03 -26.23
N ALA A 394 11.36 -17.78 -26.88
CA ALA A 394 11.11 -18.32 -28.21
C ALA A 394 9.91 -19.28 -28.25
N ARG A 395 9.79 -20.17 -27.25
CA ARG A 395 8.65 -21.08 -27.13
C ARG A 395 7.34 -20.34 -26.92
N PHE A 396 7.30 -19.34 -26.04
CA PHE A 396 6.10 -18.53 -25.81
C PHE A 396 5.71 -17.73 -27.06
N ASN A 397 6.67 -17.07 -27.71
CA ASN A 397 6.41 -16.34 -28.95
C ASN A 397 5.86 -17.27 -30.05
N SER A 398 6.42 -18.48 -30.18
CA SER A 398 5.92 -19.48 -31.12
C SER A 398 4.50 -19.92 -30.78
N SER A 399 4.21 -20.29 -29.53
CA SER A 399 2.88 -20.73 -29.11
C SER A 399 1.84 -19.62 -29.25
N ILE A 400 2.15 -18.38 -28.85
CA ILE A 400 1.26 -17.23 -29.04
C ILE A 400 0.98 -17.00 -30.52
N SER A 401 2.01 -17.07 -31.39
CA SER A 401 1.84 -16.90 -32.83
C SER A 401 0.98 -18.00 -33.45
N GLN A 402 1.17 -19.25 -33.04
CA GLN A 402 0.37 -20.40 -33.46
C GLN A 402 -1.10 -20.24 -33.03
N THR A 403 -1.34 -19.95 -31.76
CA THR A 403 -2.69 -19.72 -31.22
C THR A 403 -3.37 -18.55 -31.92
N ALA A 404 -2.67 -17.43 -32.12
CA ALA A 404 -3.22 -16.27 -32.84
C ALA A 404 -3.57 -16.61 -34.30
N THR A 405 -2.79 -17.47 -34.94
CA THR A 405 -3.06 -17.94 -36.31
C THR A 405 -4.26 -18.88 -36.36
N GLN A 406 -4.39 -19.80 -35.40
CA GLN A 406 -5.54 -20.68 -35.26
C GLN A 406 -6.83 -19.88 -35.04
N ILE A 407 -6.84 -18.95 -34.08
CA ILE A 407 -7.98 -18.08 -33.82
C ILE A 407 -8.39 -17.30 -35.07
N ARG A 408 -7.41 -16.73 -35.81
CA ARG A 408 -7.72 -16.02 -37.07
C ARG A 408 -8.32 -16.94 -38.12
N ALA A 409 -7.84 -18.17 -38.23
CA ALA A 409 -8.35 -19.14 -39.19
C ALA A 409 -9.78 -19.60 -38.85
N GLU A 410 -10.03 -19.92 -37.59
CA GLU A 410 -11.36 -20.25 -37.06
C GLU A 410 -12.32 -19.09 -37.34
N VAL A 411 -12.04 -17.89 -36.81
CA VAL A 411 -12.92 -16.72 -36.98
C VAL A 411 -13.22 -16.43 -38.45
N SER A 412 -12.23 -16.58 -39.34
CA SER A 412 -12.44 -16.40 -40.79
C SER A 412 -13.39 -17.45 -41.39
N SER A 413 -13.32 -18.69 -40.92
CA SER A 413 -14.24 -19.78 -41.29
C SER A 413 -15.66 -19.52 -40.79
N GLU A 414 -15.83 -19.12 -39.53
CA GLU A 414 -17.15 -18.77 -38.99
C GLU A 414 -17.76 -17.57 -39.71
N VAL A 415 -16.98 -16.51 -39.97
CA VAL A 415 -17.45 -15.34 -40.73
C VAL A 415 -17.90 -15.74 -42.13
N THR A 416 -17.17 -16.65 -42.80
CA THR A 416 -17.56 -17.17 -44.11
C THR A 416 -18.89 -17.93 -44.03
N THR A 417 -19.07 -18.77 -43.01
CA THR A 417 -20.32 -19.51 -42.78
C THR A 417 -21.49 -18.57 -42.52
N ILE A 418 -21.29 -17.55 -41.67
CA ILE A 418 -22.29 -16.52 -41.38
C ILE A 418 -22.67 -15.76 -42.65
N ASN A 419 -21.70 -15.35 -43.47
CA ASN A 419 -21.97 -14.65 -44.73
C ASN A 419 -22.80 -15.50 -45.70
N ASN A 420 -22.51 -16.80 -45.80
CA ASN A 420 -23.30 -17.72 -46.63
C ASN A 420 -24.73 -17.86 -46.09
N ASN A 421 -24.91 -17.97 -44.77
CA ASN A 421 -26.23 -18.02 -44.16
C ASN A 421 -27.02 -16.72 -44.40
N ILE A 422 -26.39 -15.55 -44.25
CA ILE A 422 -26.98 -14.24 -44.55
C ILE A 422 -27.40 -14.18 -46.02
N TYR A 423 -26.56 -14.67 -46.93
CA TYR A 423 -26.89 -14.73 -48.36
C TYR A 423 -28.15 -15.57 -48.61
N ASN A 424 -28.23 -16.77 -48.04
CA ASN A 424 -29.40 -17.64 -48.16
C ASN A 424 -30.67 -16.97 -47.61
N VAL A 425 -30.60 -16.37 -46.42
CA VAL A 425 -31.73 -15.64 -45.82
C VAL A 425 -32.20 -14.49 -46.72
N ARG A 426 -31.27 -13.74 -47.35
CA ARG A 426 -31.63 -12.69 -48.32
C ARG A 426 -32.38 -13.26 -49.52
N GLN A 427 -31.98 -14.42 -50.03
CA GLN A 427 -32.68 -15.09 -51.12
C GLN A 427 -34.08 -15.54 -50.70
N ASP A 428 -34.22 -16.13 -49.51
CA ASP A 428 -35.52 -16.54 -48.98
C ASP A 428 -36.47 -15.34 -48.82
N VAL A 429 -35.98 -14.23 -48.27
CA VAL A 429 -36.75 -12.97 -48.15
C VAL A 429 -37.18 -12.45 -49.53
N SER A 430 -36.29 -12.50 -50.53
CA SER A 430 -36.63 -12.11 -51.90
C SER A 430 -37.74 -13.00 -52.49
N ASN A 431 -37.63 -14.32 -52.33
CA ASN A 431 -38.64 -15.28 -52.79
C ASN A 431 -39.99 -15.08 -52.10
N LEU A 432 -39.98 -14.82 -50.79
CA LEU A 432 -41.17 -14.50 -50.03
C LEU A 432 -41.82 -13.20 -50.51
N SER A 433 -41.03 -12.17 -50.79
CA SER A 433 -41.51 -10.89 -51.33
C SER A 433 -42.20 -11.06 -52.68
N ILE A 434 -41.63 -11.87 -53.59
CA ILE A 434 -42.24 -12.22 -54.88
C ILE A 434 -43.57 -12.96 -54.68
N THR A 435 -43.59 -13.94 -53.78
CA THR A 435 -44.79 -14.72 -53.46
C THR A 435 -45.88 -13.82 -52.90
N ALA A 436 -45.55 -12.95 -51.94
CA ALA A 436 -46.48 -11.99 -51.35
C ALA A 436 -47.06 -11.03 -52.40
N SER A 437 -46.22 -10.54 -53.32
CA SER A 437 -46.66 -9.69 -54.44
C SER A 437 -47.63 -10.42 -55.37
N SER A 438 -47.37 -11.70 -55.64
CA SER A 438 -48.22 -12.54 -56.50
C SER A 438 -49.57 -12.82 -55.84
N ILE A 439 -49.57 -13.12 -54.54
CA ILE A 439 -50.80 -13.26 -53.73
C ILE A 439 -51.59 -11.95 -53.77
N GLN A 440 -50.94 -10.81 -53.52
CA GLN A 440 -51.59 -9.51 -53.55
C GLN A 440 -52.26 -9.22 -54.90
N SER A 441 -51.59 -9.53 -56.01
CA SER A 441 -52.15 -9.41 -57.36
C SER A 441 -53.36 -10.32 -57.56
N THR A 442 -53.28 -11.57 -57.10
CA THR A 442 -54.36 -12.56 -57.21
C THR A 442 -55.58 -12.12 -56.40
N VAL A 443 -55.37 -11.69 -55.15
CA VAL A 443 -56.43 -11.16 -54.28
C VAL A 443 -57.09 -9.95 -54.92
N THR A 444 -56.31 -9.02 -55.48
CA THR A 444 -56.84 -7.83 -56.17
C THR A 444 -57.70 -8.21 -57.38
N SER A 445 -57.29 -9.22 -58.15
CA SER A 445 -58.06 -9.77 -59.27
C SER A 445 -59.37 -10.43 -58.82
N HIS A 446 -59.31 -11.24 -57.75
CA HIS A 446 -60.50 -11.84 -57.15
C HIS A 446 -61.47 -10.78 -56.65
N SER A 447 -60.98 -9.75 -55.94
CA SER A 447 -61.81 -8.62 -55.48
C SER A 447 -62.53 -7.94 -56.64
N SER A 448 -61.85 -7.74 -57.77
CA SER A 448 -62.43 -7.15 -58.98
C SER A 448 -63.52 -8.05 -59.59
N SER A 449 -63.25 -9.35 -59.70
CA SER A 449 -64.21 -10.34 -60.20
C SER A 449 -65.46 -10.44 -59.32
N ILE A 450 -65.28 -10.47 -57.99
CA ILE A 450 -66.39 -10.47 -57.02
C ILE A 450 -67.25 -9.22 -57.17
N ASN A 451 -66.63 -8.04 -57.33
CA ASN A 451 -67.38 -6.81 -57.57
C ASN A 451 -68.19 -6.87 -58.86
N GLY A 452 -67.62 -7.42 -59.94
CA GLY A 452 -68.35 -7.64 -61.20
C GLY A 452 -69.55 -8.58 -61.03
N LEU A 453 -69.36 -9.70 -60.34
CA LEU A 453 -70.45 -10.64 -60.02
C LEU A 453 -71.54 -9.99 -59.16
N ASN A 454 -71.17 -9.17 -58.17
CA ASN A 454 -72.12 -8.43 -57.35
C ASN A 454 -72.99 -7.52 -58.23
N THR A 455 -72.38 -6.76 -59.15
CA THR A 455 -73.13 -5.91 -60.10
C THR A 455 -74.05 -6.73 -61.01
N GLN A 456 -73.57 -7.84 -61.56
CA GLN A 456 -74.37 -8.75 -62.38
C GLN A 456 -75.55 -9.33 -61.59
N MET A 457 -75.30 -9.77 -60.36
CA MET A 457 -76.32 -10.29 -59.46
C MET A 457 -77.39 -9.24 -59.13
N SER A 458 -76.99 -8.01 -58.80
CA SER A 458 -77.93 -6.91 -58.57
C SER A 458 -78.78 -6.61 -59.82
N SER A 459 -78.18 -6.67 -61.01
CA SER A 459 -78.87 -6.47 -62.28
C SER A 459 -79.85 -7.61 -62.59
N ALA A 460 -79.42 -8.86 -62.37
CA ALA A 460 -80.25 -10.04 -62.53
C ALA A 460 -81.43 -10.04 -61.54
N GLN A 461 -81.18 -9.72 -60.28
CA GLN A 461 -82.22 -9.58 -59.25
C GLN A 461 -83.25 -8.52 -59.67
N SER A 462 -82.81 -7.36 -60.16
CA SER A 462 -83.71 -6.31 -60.65
C SER A 462 -84.55 -6.79 -61.85
N SER A 463 -83.93 -7.52 -62.79
CA SER A 463 -84.63 -8.06 -63.97
C SER A 463 -85.65 -9.13 -63.58
N ILE A 464 -85.31 -10.02 -62.63
CA ILE A 464 -86.21 -11.04 -62.09
C ILE A 464 -87.39 -10.36 -61.39
N THR A 465 -87.16 -9.34 -60.57
CA THR A 465 -88.25 -8.58 -59.92
C THR A 465 -89.16 -7.94 -60.97
N GLN A 466 -88.61 -7.22 -61.95
CA GLN A 466 -89.40 -6.62 -63.03
C GLN A 466 -90.21 -7.67 -63.80
N MET A 467 -89.61 -8.81 -64.13
CA MET A 467 -90.31 -9.90 -64.82
C MET A 467 -91.39 -10.54 -63.96
N SER A 468 -91.14 -10.72 -62.66
CA SER A 468 -92.11 -11.21 -61.68
C SER A 468 -93.32 -10.27 -61.59
N ASP A 469 -93.09 -8.96 -61.54
CA ASP A 469 -94.15 -7.95 -61.54
C ASP A 469 -94.95 -7.98 -62.85
N GLN A 470 -94.28 -8.11 -64.00
CA GLN A 470 -94.94 -8.25 -65.31
C GLN A 470 -95.78 -9.52 -65.42
N ILE A 471 -95.27 -10.66 -64.93
CA ILE A 471 -96.03 -11.92 -64.88
C ILE A 471 -97.27 -11.73 -64.00
N THR A 472 -97.10 -11.16 -62.81
CA THR A 472 -98.20 -10.90 -61.88
C THR A 472 -99.29 -10.03 -62.53
N GLN A 473 -98.90 -8.95 -63.21
CA GLN A 473 -99.84 -8.10 -63.97
C GLN A 473 -100.53 -8.86 -65.11
N LYS A 474 -99.81 -9.65 -65.92
CA LYS A 474 -100.44 -10.40 -67.02
C LYS A 474 -101.42 -11.46 -66.51
N VAL A 475 -101.09 -12.14 -65.42
CA VAL A 475 -101.95 -13.16 -64.80
C VAL A 475 -103.19 -12.53 -64.15
N SER A 476 -103.12 -11.30 -63.63
CA SER A 476 -104.29 -10.64 -63.04
C SER A 476 -105.38 -10.20 -64.03
N TYR A 477 -105.09 -10.14 -65.35
CA TYR A 477 -106.03 -9.63 -66.37
C TYR A 477 -106.47 -10.66 -67.42
N THR A 478 -106.00 -11.92 -67.40
CA THR A 478 -106.33 -12.92 -68.42
C THR A 478 -106.80 -14.23 -67.78
N ASP A 479 -108.05 -14.65 -68.07
CA ASP A 479 -108.65 -15.93 -67.67
C ASP A 479 -107.94 -17.12 -68.36
N TYR A 480 -106.81 -17.55 -67.82
CA TYR A 480 -106.01 -18.67 -68.35
C TYR A 480 -106.54 -20.06 -67.98
N ASN A 481 -107.65 -20.17 -67.24
CA ASN A 481 -108.28 -21.44 -66.85
C ASN A 481 -109.74 -21.61 -67.34
N GLY A 482 -110.21 -20.74 -68.25
CA GLY A 482 -111.39 -20.98 -69.10
C GLY A 482 -112.75 -20.97 -68.40
N SER A 483 -112.83 -20.59 -67.13
CA SER A 483 -114.06 -20.72 -66.34
C SER A 483 -115.05 -19.55 -66.51
N THR A 484 -114.66 -18.43 -67.16
CA THR A 484 -115.55 -17.28 -67.42
C THR A 484 -116.18 -17.33 -68.82
N ILE A 485 -115.62 -18.08 -69.78
CA ILE A 485 -116.20 -18.27 -71.12
C ILE A 485 -117.26 -19.38 -71.12
N VAL A 486 -117.07 -20.44 -70.31
CA VAL A 486 -117.99 -21.58 -70.23
C VAL A 486 -119.31 -21.24 -69.51
N SER A 487 -119.35 -20.19 -68.68
CA SER A 487 -120.57 -19.82 -67.94
C SER A 487 -121.61 -19.02 -68.74
N LYS A 488 -121.35 -18.68 -70.02
CA LYS A 488 -122.27 -17.89 -70.87
C LYS A 488 -122.91 -18.65 -72.04
N ILE A 489 -122.62 -19.94 -72.18
CA ILE A 489 -123.23 -20.83 -73.17
C ILE A 489 -123.63 -22.11 -72.42
N ASN A 490 -124.94 -22.36 -72.26
CA ASN A 490 -125.42 -23.57 -71.58
C ASN A 490 -125.74 -24.65 -72.63
N GLN A 491 -124.88 -25.67 -72.73
CA GLN A 491 -125.04 -26.81 -73.65
C GLN A 491 -125.31 -28.10 -72.89
N ASP A 492 -126.31 -28.84 -73.35
CA ASP A 492 -126.52 -30.24 -73.03
C ASP A 492 -126.57 -31.08 -74.33
N PRO A 493 -126.53 -32.42 -74.30
CA PRO A 493 -126.52 -33.27 -75.49
C PRO A 493 -127.72 -33.08 -76.45
N TYR A 494 -128.79 -32.44 -76.01
CA TYR A 494 -130.03 -32.23 -76.74
C TYR A 494 -130.29 -30.76 -77.07
N SER A 495 -129.67 -29.80 -76.37
CA SER A 495 -129.95 -28.38 -76.55
C SER A 495 -128.77 -27.43 -76.30
N VAL A 496 -128.79 -26.29 -76.99
CA VAL A 496 -127.90 -25.14 -76.75
C VAL A 496 -128.77 -23.92 -76.45
N THR A 497 -128.62 -23.33 -75.27
CA THR A 497 -129.29 -22.08 -74.91
C THR A 497 -128.28 -20.93 -74.88
N ILE A 498 -128.53 -19.88 -75.67
CA ILE A 498 -127.66 -18.71 -75.82
C ILE A 498 -128.43 -17.44 -75.43
N ASP A 499 -128.03 -16.80 -74.33
CA ASP A 499 -128.51 -15.47 -73.93
C ASP A 499 -127.48 -14.41 -74.32
N ALA A 500 -127.66 -13.78 -75.48
CA ALA A 500 -126.75 -12.76 -75.98
C ALA A 500 -127.44 -11.66 -76.80
N GLN A 501 -127.12 -10.40 -76.48
CA GLN A 501 -127.68 -9.20 -77.12
C GLN A 501 -127.20 -8.94 -78.56
N LYS A 502 -126.23 -9.70 -79.08
CA LYS A 502 -125.57 -9.41 -80.36
C LYS A 502 -125.40 -10.65 -81.25
N ILE A 503 -126.39 -11.55 -81.25
CA ILE A 503 -126.38 -12.69 -82.18
C ILE A 503 -126.82 -12.20 -83.56
N ASN A 504 -125.90 -12.25 -84.53
CA ASN A 504 -126.20 -11.97 -85.93
C ASN A 504 -126.14 -13.27 -86.74
N LEU A 505 -127.29 -13.73 -87.26
CA LEU A 505 -127.41 -14.91 -88.12
C LEU A 505 -127.46 -14.46 -89.59
N ASN A 506 -126.32 -14.49 -90.27
CA ASN A 506 -126.22 -14.11 -91.69
C ASN A 506 -126.29 -15.34 -92.59
N GLY A 507 -127.35 -15.46 -93.38
CA GLY A 507 -127.56 -16.56 -94.35
C GLY A 507 -128.99 -17.14 -94.32
N ALA A 508 -129.16 -18.33 -94.90
CA ALA A 508 -130.43 -19.05 -94.84
C ALA A 508 -130.66 -19.59 -93.43
N VAL A 509 -131.60 -18.97 -92.69
CA VAL A 509 -132.00 -19.41 -91.35
C VAL A 509 -133.32 -20.16 -91.45
N MET A 510 -133.33 -21.42 -91.01
CA MET A 510 -134.55 -22.22 -90.93
C MET A 510 -135.03 -22.26 -89.48
N VAL A 511 -136.16 -21.62 -89.20
CA VAL A 511 -136.83 -21.70 -87.90
C VAL A 511 -137.90 -22.78 -87.98
N ASN A 512 -137.68 -23.92 -87.33
CA ASN A 512 -138.66 -25.00 -87.25
C ASN A 512 -139.50 -24.84 -85.98
N GLY A 513 -140.45 -23.90 -86.01
CA GLY A 513 -141.29 -23.54 -84.87
C GLY A 513 -141.87 -22.12 -84.99
N SER A 514 -142.27 -21.55 -83.85
CA SER A 514 -142.77 -20.17 -83.76
C SER A 514 -141.64 -19.17 -83.56
N ILE A 515 -141.77 -17.97 -84.16
CA ILE A 515 -140.99 -16.80 -83.77
C ILE A 515 -141.86 -16.00 -82.79
N GLU A 516 -141.50 -16.01 -81.50
CA GLU A 516 -142.26 -15.35 -80.41
C GLU A 516 -141.35 -14.37 -79.66
N GLY A 517 -141.93 -13.29 -79.11
CA GLY A 517 -141.20 -12.28 -78.33
C GLY A 517 -140.41 -11.24 -79.14
N ALA A 518 -140.36 -11.38 -80.47
CA ALA A 518 -139.84 -10.35 -81.37
C ALA A 518 -140.84 -9.18 -81.46
N THR A 519 -140.36 -7.93 -81.39
CA THR A 519 -141.23 -6.75 -81.57
C THR A 519 -141.67 -6.60 -83.02
N ASP A 520 -140.79 -6.94 -83.96
CA ASP A 520 -141.01 -6.76 -85.40
C ASP A 520 -140.42 -7.93 -86.20
N ILE A 521 -141.14 -8.37 -87.23
CA ILE A 521 -140.62 -9.25 -88.28
C ILE A 521 -140.67 -8.46 -89.59
N ASN A 522 -139.52 -7.93 -90.01
CA ASN A 522 -139.40 -7.20 -91.27
C ASN A 522 -138.93 -8.13 -92.40
N VAL A 523 -139.69 -8.19 -93.51
CA VAL A 523 -139.38 -9.02 -94.69
C VAL A 523 -139.25 -8.10 -95.90
N ASP A 524 -138.03 -7.97 -96.42
CA ASP A 524 -137.69 -6.96 -97.45
C ASP A 524 -138.21 -7.26 -98.88
N ARG A 525 -138.73 -8.46 -99.13
CA ARG A 525 -139.22 -8.86 -100.47
C ARG A 525 -140.65 -9.40 -100.47
N ASP A 526 -140.78 -10.73 -100.35
CA ASP A 526 -142.03 -11.44 -100.61
C ASP A 526 -142.33 -12.37 -99.43
N ILE A 527 -143.57 -12.35 -98.93
CA ILE A 527 -144.07 -13.34 -97.96
C ILE A 527 -144.90 -14.38 -98.72
N TYR A 528 -144.36 -15.59 -98.88
CA TYR A 528 -145.09 -16.73 -99.46
C TYR A 528 -145.78 -17.54 -98.36
N MET A 529 -147.10 -17.43 -98.25
CA MET A 529 -147.89 -18.10 -97.21
C MET A 529 -148.65 -19.31 -97.74
N GLY A 530 -148.54 -20.46 -97.06
CA GLY A 530 -149.09 -21.71 -97.56
C GLY A 530 -150.61 -21.87 -97.47
N ARG A 531 -151.29 -21.28 -96.46
CA ARG A 531 -152.75 -21.48 -96.26
C ARG A 531 -153.52 -20.18 -96.05
N MET A 532 -153.31 -19.47 -94.94
CA MET A 532 -154.06 -18.24 -94.62
C MET A 532 -153.16 -17.25 -93.87
N LEU A 533 -153.36 -15.96 -94.13
CA LEU A 533 -152.84 -14.86 -93.31
C LEU A 533 -153.94 -14.42 -92.36
N HIS A 534 -153.75 -14.68 -91.06
CA HIS A 534 -154.71 -14.32 -90.02
C HIS A 534 -154.21 -13.08 -89.28
N PHE A 535 -155.06 -12.05 -89.22
CA PHE A 535 -154.85 -10.84 -88.44
C PHE A 535 -155.74 -10.94 -87.19
N SER A 536 -155.22 -10.63 -86.01
CA SER A 536 -155.99 -10.66 -84.76
C SER A 536 -156.87 -9.41 -84.59
N ASP A 537 -157.70 -9.41 -83.54
CA ASP A 537 -158.88 -8.55 -83.34
C ASP A 537 -158.63 -7.02 -83.26
N MET A 538 -157.39 -6.54 -83.43
CA MET A 538 -157.05 -5.12 -83.53
C MET A 538 -155.89 -4.84 -84.53
N THR A 539 -155.75 -5.68 -85.56
CA THR A 539 -154.75 -5.45 -86.61
C THR A 539 -155.36 -4.70 -87.79
N THR A 540 -154.86 -3.49 -88.07
CA THR A 540 -155.17 -2.76 -89.31
C THR A 540 -154.30 -3.29 -90.45
N ILE A 541 -154.92 -3.85 -91.50
CA ILE A 541 -154.26 -4.07 -92.79
C ILE A 541 -154.31 -2.72 -93.53
N GLY A 542 -153.17 -2.05 -93.66
CA GLY A 542 -153.07 -0.68 -94.19
C GLY A 542 -152.56 0.30 -93.11
N GLY A 543 -151.55 1.10 -93.46
CA GLY A 543 -150.88 2.04 -92.53
C GLY A 543 -151.80 3.14 -92.00
N SER A 544 -151.24 4.12 -91.27
CA SER A 544 -151.94 5.16 -90.47
C SER A 544 -153.07 5.96 -91.15
N ASN A 545 -153.29 5.84 -92.46
CA ASN A 545 -154.43 6.41 -93.20
C ASN A 545 -155.40 5.35 -93.76
N GLY A 546 -155.40 4.12 -93.22
CA GLY A 546 -156.46 3.12 -93.37
C GLY A 546 -156.75 2.62 -94.79
N THR A 547 -155.79 2.71 -95.71
CA THR A 547 -156.00 2.30 -97.11
C THR A 547 -155.34 0.95 -97.38
N ILE A 548 -156.13 -0.07 -97.71
CA ILE A 548 -155.62 -1.26 -98.40
C ILE A 548 -155.57 -0.92 -99.89
N LEU A 549 -154.36 -0.67 -100.41
CA LEU A 549 -154.15 -0.59 -101.85
C LEU A 549 -153.93 -2.00 -102.39
N LEU A 550 -154.98 -2.58 -102.95
CA LEU A 550 -154.86 -3.74 -103.81
C LEU A 550 -154.74 -3.18 -105.23
N ASP A 551 -153.56 -3.33 -105.83
CA ASP A 551 -153.26 -2.92 -107.20
C ASP A 551 -152.79 -4.16 -107.97
N ALA A 552 -153.38 -4.39 -109.13
CA ALA A 552 -152.98 -5.48 -110.01
C ALA A 552 -153.00 -4.98 -111.45
N TYR A 553 -151.98 -5.36 -112.22
CA TYR A 553 -151.76 -4.91 -113.59
C TYR A 553 -152.88 -5.32 -114.58
N GLN A 554 -153.75 -6.26 -114.20
CA GLN A 554 -154.88 -6.71 -115.02
C GLN A 554 -156.20 -6.70 -114.24
N ASN A 555 -156.43 -7.68 -113.37
CA ASN A 555 -157.67 -7.79 -112.59
C ASN A 555 -157.34 -8.11 -111.13
N ILE A 556 -158.10 -7.52 -110.21
CA ILE A 556 -158.20 -7.99 -108.82
C ILE A 556 -159.52 -8.74 -108.74
N GLU A 557 -159.42 -10.06 -108.60
CA GLU A 557 -160.59 -10.94 -108.57
C GLU A 557 -160.87 -11.42 -107.15
N TYR A 558 -162.01 -11.00 -106.59
CA TYR A 558 -162.51 -11.54 -105.33
C TYR A 558 -163.54 -12.64 -105.66
N GLN A 559 -163.14 -13.91 -105.59
CA GLN A 559 -164.05 -15.03 -105.78
C GLN A 559 -164.60 -15.51 -104.43
N GLY A 560 -165.73 -14.95 -104.00
CA GLY A 560 -166.42 -15.34 -102.78
C GLY A 560 -167.93 -15.40 -102.96
N ARG A 561 -168.60 -16.37 -102.34
CA ARG A 561 -170.06 -16.56 -102.48
C ARG A 561 -170.89 -15.45 -101.79
N HIS A 562 -170.28 -14.68 -100.88
CA HIS A 562 -170.88 -13.54 -100.19
C HIS A 562 -169.82 -12.44 -99.97
N HIS A 563 -170.13 -11.22 -100.39
CA HIS A 563 -169.38 -10.01 -100.04
C HIS A 563 -170.31 -9.10 -99.24
N ILE A 564 -169.95 -8.82 -97.99
CA ILE A 564 -170.75 -8.00 -97.09
C ILE A 564 -169.88 -6.82 -96.67
N PHE A 565 -170.34 -5.61 -96.95
CA PHE A 565 -169.75 -4.38 -96.44
C PHE A 565 -170.48 -4.00 -95.15
N TYR A 566 -169.75 -3.88 -94.04
CA TYR A 566 -170.28 -3.45 -92.75
C TYR A 566 -169.85 -2.02 -92.47
N GLY A 567 -170.79 -1.12 -92.17
CA GLY A 567 -170.51 0.27 -91.81
C GLY A 567 -171.76 1.16 -91.92
N ASP A 568 -171.77 2.27 -91.17
CA ASP A 568 -172.92 3.20 -91.12
C ASP A 568 -173.15 3.95 -92.45
N VAL A 569 -172.11 4.10 -93.27
CA VAL A 569 -172.18 4.64 -94.64
C VAL A 569 -171.27 3.84 -95.56
N VAL A 570 -171.82 3.28 -96.63
CA VAL A 570 -171.05 2.74 -97.76
C VAL A 570 -171.20 3.70 -98.94
N ASP A 571 -170.13 4.41 -99.29
CA ASP A 571 -170.12 5.43 -100.34
C ASP A 571 -169.74 4.82 -101.70
N PHE A 572 -170.69 4.81 -102.63
CA PHE A 572 -170.51 4.37 -104.02
C PHE A 572 -170.49 5.53 -105.04
N SER A 573 -170.36 6.79 -104.59
CA SER A 573 -170.47 8.00 -105.42
C SER A 573 -169.51 8.08 -106.61
N ARG A 574 -168.44 7.28 -106.60
CA ARG A 574 -167.39 7.25 -107.63
C ARG A 574 -167.27 5.91 -108.35
N VAL A 575 -168.28 5.04 -108.23
CA VAL A 575 -168.27 3.69 -108.79
C VAL A 575 -169.42 3.53 -109.77
N THR A 576 -169.16 2.91 -110.93
CA THR A 576 -170.25 2.53 -111.87
C THR A 576 -170.85 1.21 -111.40
N VAL A 577 -172.05 1.28 -110.81
CA VAL A 577 -172.79 0.09 -110.38
C VAL A 577 -173.84 -0.27 -111.43
N THR A 578 -173.65 -1.40 -112.10
CA THR A 578 -174.59 -1.95 -113.10
C THR A 578 -175.40 -3.10 -112.50
N GLY A 579 -176.73 -3.00 -112.47
CA GLY A 579 -177.61 -4.09 -112.02
C GLY A 579 -178.16 -3.99 -110.58
N LEU A 580 -178.39 -2.77 -110.06
CA LEU A 580 -178.96 -2.56 -108.72
C LEU A 580 -180.47 -2.92 -108.69
N ASN A 581 -180.80 -4.11 -108.18
CA ASN A 581 -182.17 -4.59 -107.99
C ASN A 581 -182.49 -4.64 -106.49
N ASN A 582 -183.30 -3.70 -105.99
CA ASN A 582 -183.67 -3.58 -104.58
C ASN A 582 -185.14 -4.04 -104.40
N ASN A 583 -185.32 -5.19 -103.75
CA ASN A 583 -186.57 -5.94 -103.82
C ASN A 583 -187.23 -6.14 -102.45
N SER A 584 -187.40 -5.08 -101.64
CA SER A 584 -188.16 -5.28 -100.37
C SER A 584 -188.97 -4.15 -99.73
N ASN A 585 -188.98 -2.86 -100.10
CA ASN A 585 -189.87 -1.90 -99.38
C ASN A 585 -190.46 -0.73 -100.19
N GLY A 586 -190.57 -0.89 -101.51
CA GLY A 586 -191.65 -0.25 -102.27
C GLY A 586 -191.51 1.23 -102.59
N ILE A 587 -190.37 1.91 -102.33
CA ILE A 587 -190.08 3.25 -102.88
C ILE A 587 -189.06 3.11 -104.01
N SER A 588 -189.42 3.54 -105.22
CA SER A 588 -188.50 3.61 -106.36
C SER A 588 -188.40 5.03 -106.90
N PHE A 589 -187.18 5.42 -107.26
CA PHE A 589 -186.86 6.70 -107.86
C PHE A 589 -186.51 6.46 -109.33
N PHE A 590 -187.22 7.12 -110.23
CA PHE A 590 -186.87 7.13 -111.65
C PHE A 590 -187.23 8.49 -112.26
N GLN A 591 -186.51 8.85 -113.31
CA GLN A 591 -186.60 10.16 -113.96
C GLN A 591 -187.82 10.19 -114.90
N SER A 592 -188.62 11.26 -114.86
CA SER A 592 -189.86 11.37 -115.65
C SER A 592 -189.56 11.43 -117.14
N SER A 593 -190.25 10.60 -117.92
CA SER A 593 -190.11 10.53 -119.38
C SER A 593 -190.62 11.78 -120.10
N ASN A 594 -191.50 12.56 -119.46
CA ASN A 594 -192.15 13.72 -120.09
C ASN A 594 -191.56 15.05 -119.63
N ASN A 595 -190.75 15.03 -118.57
CA ASN A 595 -189.98 16.19 -118.13
C ASN A 595 -188.71 15.72 -117.40
N PRO A 596 -187.53 15.80 -118.03
CA PRO A 596 -186.29 15.29 -117.43
C PRO A 596 -185.92 16.00 -116.12
N LYS A 597 -186.55 17.15 -115.84
CA LYS A 597 -186.39 17.91 -114.60
C LYS A 597 -187.28 17.42 -113.45
N VAL A 598 -188.06 16.36 -113.64
CA VAL A 598 -188.91 15.81 -112.59
C VAL A 598 -188.43 14.40 -112.24
N LEU A 599 -188.08 14.20 -110.97
CA LEU A 599 -187.89 12.86 -110.41
C LEU A 599 -189.23 12.39 -109.86
N VAL A 600 -189.73 11.26 -110.37
CA VAL A 600 -190.97 10.67 -109.87
C VAL A 600 -190.61 9.69 -108.77
N VAL A 601 -191.23 9.89 -107.60
CA VAL A 601 -191.17 8.95 -106.50
C VAL A 601 -192.41 8.08 -106.62
N ARG A 602 -192.22 6.81 -106.99
CA ARG A 602 -193.31 5.82 -106.88
C ARG A 602 -193.21 5.10 -105.56
N LYS A 603 -194.39 4.90 -104.97
CA LYS A 603 -194.57 3.87 -103.97
C LYS A 603 -195.52 2.81 -104.50
N ASN A 604 -195.06 1.57 -104.55
CA ASN A 604 -195.83 0.42 -105.05
C ASN A 604 -196.50 0.66 -106.41
N GLY A 605 -195.77 1.28 -107.35
CA GLY A 605 -196.27 1.52 -108.72
C GLY A 605 -197.15 2.76 -108.89
N SER A 606 -197.57 3.40 -107.80
CA SER A 606 -198.34 4.64 -107.85
C SER A 606 -197.45 5.85 -107.57
N ASP A 607 -197.60 6.87 -108.39
CA ASP A 607 -196.92 8.15 -108.24
C ASP A 607 -197.43 8.81 -106.96
N ILE A 608 -196.61 8.78 -105.90
CA ILE A 608 -196.96 9.37 -104.60
C ILE A 608 -196.42 10.78 -104.42
N GLY A 609 -195.51 11.17 -105.31
CA GLY A 609 -194.92 12.49 -105.28
C GLY A 609 -193.97 12.68 -106.43
N TYR A 610 -193.81 13.93 -106.80
CA TYR A 610 -192.87 14.37 -107.82
C TYR A 610 -192.03 15.46 -107.19
N LEU A 611 -190.73 15.35 -107.41
CA LEU A 611 -189.78 16.39 -107.08
C LEU A 611 -189.45 17.12 -108.38
N SER A 612 -190.01 18.32 -108.55
CA SER A 612 -189.64 19.19 -109.67
C SER A 612 -188.34 19.89 -109.31
N MET A 613 -187.31 19.65 -110.10
CA MET A 613 -186.00 20.26 -109.97
C MET A 613 -185.96 21.48 -110.90
N ASN A 614 -185.61 22.66 -110.40
CA ASN A 614 -185.42 23.85 -111.25
C ASN A 614 -184.21 23.70 -112.17
#